data_AF-A0A2G6KW29-F1
#
_entry.id   AF-A0A2G6KW29-F1
#
_cell.length_a   1.000
_cell.length_b   1.000
_cell.length_c   1.000
_cell.angle_alpha   90.00
_cell.angle_beta   90.00
_cell.angle_gamma   90.00
#
_symmetry.space_group_name_H-M   'P 1'
#
loop_
_entity.id
_entity.type
_entity.pdbx_description
1 polymer ?
#
loop_
_entity_poly.entity_id
_entity_poly.type
_entity_poly.pdbx_seq_one_letter_code
_entity_poly.pdbx_strand_id
1 'polypeptide(L)' 'MDYGEGSADNAAWPKPLPWFANNSDFPNIIDGLRQVGFAEDDVENIMGLNWYRFIDTAIQPTNHLYR' A
#
# COMPACT_ATOMS: atom_id res chain seq x y z
N MET A 1 26.35 4.20 1.47
CA MET A 1 25.36 4.61 2.48
C MET A 1 24.01 4.61 1.80
N ASP A 2 22.97 4.09 2.46
CA ASP A 2 21.58 4.19 2.00
C ASP A 2 20.98 5.46 2.61
N TYR A 3 20.44 6.33 1.77
CA TYR A 3 19.88 7.62 2.17
C TYR A 3 18.34 7.57 2.26
N GLY A 4 17.73 6.38 2.11
CA GLY A 4 16.28 6.23 2.01
C GLY A 4 15.72 7.00 0.82
N GLU A 5 14.68 7.80 1.07
CA GLU A 5 14.08 8.73 0.10
C GLU A 5 14.93 10.03 -0.11
N GLY A 6 16.05 10.16 0.61
CA GLY A 6 16.93 11.32 0.57
C GLY A 6 18.06 11.20 -0.46
N SER A 7 18.91 12.21 -0.52
CA SER A 7 20.11 12.22 -1.37
C SER A 7 21.38 12.39 -0.54
N ALA A 8 22.54 12.22 -1.19
CA ALA A 8 23.83 12.47 -0.55
C ALA A 8 23.96 13.90 0.03
N ASP A 9 23.28 14.87 -0.60
CA ASP A 9 23.28 16.29 -0.20
C ASP A 9 22.12 16.65 0.75
N ASN A 10 21.13 15.76 0.90
CA ASN A 10 20.00 15.91 1.82
C ASN A 10 19.54 14.55 2.36
N ALA A 11 20.26 14.05 3.36
CA ALA A 11 20.04 12.74 3.97
C ALA A 11 18.84 12.68 4.94
N ALA A 12 18.04 13.75 5.03
CA ALA A 12 16.88 13.79 5.91
C ALA A 12 15.65 13.20 5.23
N TRP A 13 14.84 12.49 6.02
CA TRP A 13 13.51 12.08 5.58
C TRP A 13 12.67 13.32 5.20
N PRO A 14 11.85 13.22 4.14
CA PRO A 14 10.93 14.30 3.80
C PRO A 14 10.01 14.60 4.99
N LYS A 15 9.57 15.86 5.09
CA LYS A 15 8.54 16.22 6.06
C LYS A 15 7.27 15.41 5.76
N PRO A 16 6.51 15.00 6.78
CA PRO A 16 5.24 14.32 6.57
C PRO A 16 4.33 15.13 5.66
N LEU A 17 3.59 14.44 4.79
CA LEU A 17 2.67 15.11 3.87
C LEU A 17 1.49 15.68 4.69
N PRO A 18 0.97 16.88 4.37
CA PRO A 18 -0.13 17.47 5.12
C PRO A 18 -1.41 16.61 5.15
N TRP A 19 -1.58 15.72 4.16
CA TRP A 19 -2.70 14.79 4.03
C TRP A 19 -2.36 13.37 4.52
N PHE A 20 -1.12 13.11 4.95
CA PHE A 20 -0.68 11.80 5.43
C PHE A 20 0.49 11.98 6.40
N ALA A 21 0.17 12.43 7.62
CA ALA A 21 1.16 12.66 8.65
C ALA A 21 1.51 11.36 9.38
N ASN A 22 0.51 10.49 9.57
CA ASN A 22 0.68 9.18 10.21
C ASN A 22 -0.37 8.17 9.70
N ASN A 23 -0.31 6.94 10.20
CA ASN A 23 -1.19 5.85 9.78
C ASN A 23 -2.68 6.10 10.06
N SER A 24 -3.05 7.00 10.98
CA SER A 24 -4.45 7.36 11.22
C SER A 24 -5.06 8.14 10.03
N ASP A 25 -4.22 8.68 9.15
CA ASP A 25 -4.63 9.44 7.96
C ASP A 25 -4.89 8.54 6.74
N PHE A 26 -4.84 7.21 6.89
CA PHE A 26 -5.16 6.26 5.82
C PHE A 26 -6.49 6.52 5.10
N PRO A 27 -7.57 6.97 5.79
CA PRO A 27 -8.80 7.35 5.10
C PRO A 27 -8.64 8.43 4.04
N ASN A 28 -7.64 9.32 4.14
CA ASN A 28 -7.42 10.38 3.13
C ASN A 28 -7.04 9.80 1.75
N ILE A 29 -6.43 8.60 1.72
CA ILE A 29 -6.15 7.89 0.46
C ILE A 29 -7.46 7.47 -0.21
N ILE A 30 -8.42 6.97 0.58
CA ILE A 30 -9.75 6.55 0.10
C ILE A 30 -10.47 7.75 -0.53
N ASP A 31 -10.50 8.88 0.20
CA ASP A 31 -11.15 10.10 -0.27
C ASP A 31 -10.49 10.66 -1.53
N GLY A 32 -9.15 10.61 -1.61
CA GLY A 32 -8.41 11.02 -2.80
C GLY A 32 -8.72 10.16 -4.04
N LEU A 33 -8.79 8.83 -3.87
CA LEU A 33 -9.13 7.92 -4.98
C LEU A 33 -10.57 8.17 -5.48
N ARG A 34 -11.52 8.35 -4.56
CA ARG A 34 -12.91 8.72 -4.90
C ARG A 34 -12.97 10.04 -5.64
N GLN A 35 -12.23 11.05 -5.19
CA GLN A 35 -12.20 12.37 -5.83
C GLN A 35 -11.66 12.32 -7.26
N VAL A 36 -10.69 11.43 -7.54
CA VAL A 36 -10.17 11.20 -8.90
C VAL A 36 -11.19 10.47 -9.79
N GLY A 37 -12.17 9.78 -9.20
CA GLY A 37 -13.25 9.11 -9.92
C GLY A 37 -13.09 7.59 -10.04
N PHE A 38 -12.30 6.97 -9.15
CA PHE A 38 -12.25 5.52 -9.06
C PHE A 38 -13.60 4.94 -8.63
N ALA A 39 -13.97 3.79 -9.18
CA ALA A 39 -15.14 3.04 -8.72
C ALA A 39 -14.87 2.50 -7.30
N GLU A 40 -15.91 2.32 -6.49
CA GLU A 40 -15.76 1.82 -5.11
C GLU A 40 -15.06 0.45 -5.09
N ASP A 41 -15.38 -0.45 -6.02
CA ASP A 41 -14.72 -1.75 -6.15
C ASP A 41 -13.20 -1.62 -6.38
N ASP A 42 -12.78 -0.63 -7.17
CA ASP A 42 -11.34 -0.37 -7.42
C ASP A 42 -10.67 0.19 -6.17
N VAL A 43 -11.36 1.06 -5.42
CA VAL A 43 -10.88 1.57 -4.13
C VAL A 43 -10.66 0.40 -3.17
N GLU A 44 -11.64 -0.48 -2.97
CA GLU A 44 -11.50 -1.66 -2.10
C GLU A 44 -10.33 -2.57 -2.52
N ASN A 45 -10.19 -2.80 -3.83
CA ASN A 45 -9.10 -3.57 -4.40
C ASN A 45 -7.72 -2.95 -4.08
N ILE A 46 -7.58 -1.63 -4.21
CA ILE A 46 -6.35 -0.89 -3.90
C ILE A 46 -6.07 -0.87 -2.39
N MET A 47 -7.10 -0.63 -1.58
CA MET A 47 -6.97 -0.47 -0.13
C MET A 47 -6.60 -1.77 0.60
N GLY A 48 -6.68 -2.93 -0.06
CA GLY A 48 -6.10 -4.15 0.47
C GLY A 48 -6.63 -5.44 -0.12
N LEU A 49 -7.77 -5.43 -0.81
CA LEU A 49 -8.40 -6.68 -1.26
C LEU A 49 -7.54 -7.42 -2.30
N ASN A 50 -6.80 -6.70 -3.15
CA ASN A 50 -5.82 -7.33 -4.05
C ASN A 50 -4.68 -8.03 -3.28
N TRP A 51 -4.13 -7.36 -2.26
CA TRP A 51 -3.08 -7.93 -1.41
C TRP A 51 -3.56 -9.14 -0.62
N TYR A 52 -4.77 -9.03 -0.06
CA TYR A 52 -5.42 -10.14 0.64
C TYR A 52 -5.56 -11.36 -0.27
N ARG A 53 -6.15 -11.21 -1.47
CA ARG A 53 -6.32 -12.30 -2.43
C ARG A 53 -4.99 -12.92 -2.85
N PHE A 54 -3.96 -12.10 -3.06
CA PHE A 54 -2.62 -12.57 -3.39
C PHE A 54 -2.03 -13.43 -2.28
N ILE A 55 -2.02 -12.93 -1.03
CA ILE A 55 -1.47 -13.66 0.12
C ILE A 55 -2.27 -14.93 0.36
N ASP A 56 -3.60 -14.85 0.37
CA ASP A 56 -4.50 -15.99 0.55
C ASP A 56 -4.19 -17.10 -0.47
N THR A 57 -4.00 -16.75 -1.74
CA THR A 57 -3.61 -17.69 -2.79
C THR A 57 -2.20 -18.24 -2.57
N ALA A 58 -1.24 -17.39 -2.20
CA ALA A 58 0.18 -17.75 -2.10
C ALA A 58 0.50 -18.67 -0.92
N ILE A 59 -0.29 -18.63 0.15
CA ILE A 59 -0.08 -19.44 1.36
C ILE A 59 -0.84 -20.77 1.35
N GLN A 60 -1.62 -21.06 0.32
CA GLN A 60 -2.31 -22.34 0.23
C GLN A 60 -1.29 -23.49 0.20
N PRO A 61 -1.46 -24.52 1.04
CA PRO A 61 -0.55 -25.64 1.06
C PRO A 61 -0.58 -26.36 -0.30
N THR A 62 0.58 -26.51 -0.91
CA THR A 62 0.72 -27.37 -2.08
C THR A 62 0.52 -28.82 -1.64
N ASN A 63 -0.57 -29.45 -2.06
CA ASN A 63 -0.77 -30.88 -1.86
C ASN A 63 0.20 -31.65 -2.77
N HIS A 64 1.43 -31.82 -2.30
CA HIS A 64 2.38 -32.76 -2.88
C HIS A 64 2.01 -34.17 -2.43
N LEU A 65 0.95 -34.72 -3.02
CA LEU A 65 0.73 -36.16 -2.97
C LEU A 65 1.88 -36.84 -3.71
N TYR A 66 2.68 -37.59 -2.96
CA TYR A 66 3.78 -38.43 -3.39
C TYR A 66 3.48 -39.09 -4.76
N ARG A 67 4.30 -38.75 -5.75
CA ARG A 67 4.55 -39.61 -6.92
C ARG A 67 5.81 -40.41 -6.70
#